data_AF-A0A957MX09-F1
#
_entry.id   AF-A0A957MX09-F1
#
_cell.length_a   1.000
_cell.length_b   1.000
_cell.length_c   1.000
_cell.angle_alpha   90.00
_cell.angle_beta   90.00
_cell.angle_gamma   90.00
#
_symmetry.space_group_name_H-M   'P 1'
#
loop_
_entity.id
_entity.type
_entity.pdbx_description
1 polymer ?
#
loop_
_entity_poly.entity_id
_entity_poly.type
_entity_poly.pdbx_seq_one_letter_code
_entity_poly.pdbx_strand_id
1 'polypeptide(L)'
;MELNEYPRPANDTGIGVHWTVGYAAAVGLSKIREIWIPELKAMGVKWVKVFNHDGALDFCELLLAEGLMPIVRLYRPSPNPGRLGVKELVHIDSLIRSGVHYFEFNNEPDVDAEWKGGRVPVNGLDITVENTIATLEVILERGGMPAIPALSNGSRWDLVGRIVAAGRRDLFDGPVWQAVHNYARNRPLDYPYDIGNQEGAAFTERFYRAVAAEPWQADAWRGRTLAEVNRIRYDRRNPGATIADDHACWLAYEHFDALNRKHLGRSLPIL
;
A
#
# COMPACT_ATOMS: atom_id res chain seq x y z
N MET A 1 6.79 -20.76 -3.71
CA MET A 1 5.45 -20.44 -4.23
C MET A 1 5.59 -19.53 -5.44
N GLU A 2 4.93 -19.89 -6.54
CA GLU A 2 4.84 -19.13 -7.79
C GLU A 2 3.66 -18.14 -7.76
N LEU A 3 3.71 -17.10 -8.60
CA LEU A 3 2.69 -16.03 -8.60
C LEU A 3 1.26 -16.53 -8.83
N ASN A 4 1.08 -17.57 -9.66
CA ASN A 4 -0.23 -18.13 -9.98
C ASN A 4 -0.81 -19.02 -8.86
N GLU A 5 -0.03 -19.35 -7.84
CA GLU A 5 -0.48 -20.16 -6.70
C GLU A 5 -1.18 -19.31 -5.63
N TYR A 6 -1.03 -17.99 -5.67
CA TYR A 6 -1.65 -17.09 -4.71
C TYR A 6 -3.18 -17.09 -4.91
N PRO A 7 -3.99 -17.22 -3.83
CA PRO A 7 -5.44 -17.15 -3.91
C PRO A 7 -5.91 -15.86 -4.56
N ARG A 8 -6.82 -15.97 -5.53
CA ARG A 8 -7.41 -14.82 -6.21
C ARG A 8 -8.93 -14.95 -6.21
N PRO A 9 -9.68 -13.82 -6.21
CA PRO A 9 -11.12 -13.87 -6.35
C PRO A 9 -11.51 -14.48 -7.69
N ALA A 10 -12.65 -15.15 -7.74
CA ALA A 10 -13.17 -15.69 -8.99
C ALA A 10 -13.47 -14.56 -9.99
N ASN A 11 -13.04 -14.75 -11.24
CA ASN A 11 -13.09 -13.74 -12.29
C ASN A 11 -12.43 -12.42 -11.86
N ASP A 12 -11.22 -12.54 -11.33
CA ASP A 12 -10.43 -11.39 -10.86
C ASP A 12 -10.23 -10.35 -11.97
N THR A 13 -10.69 -9.13 -11.71
CA THR A 13 -10.56 -7.96 -12.60
C THR A 13 -9.30 -7.15 -12.31
N GLY A 14 -8.59 -7.45 -11.21
CA GLY A 14 -7.51 -6.63 -10.67
C GLY A 14 -7.98 -5.34 -9.99
N ILE A 15 -9.29 -5.08 -9.94
CA ILE A 15 -9.84 -3.85 -9.35
C ILE A 15 -10.06 -4.07 -7.85
N GLY A 16 -9.44 -3.21 -7.04
CA GLY A 16 -9.59 -3.18 -5.59
C GLY A 16 -10.03 -1.82 -5.07
N VAL A 17 -10.64 -1.81 -3.89
CA VAL A 17 -10.97 -0.58 -3.17
C VAL A 17 -10.51 -0.66 -1.73
N HIS A 18 -10.07 0.48 -1.18
CA HIS A 18 -9.95 0.65 0.26
C HIS A 18 -11.31 1.04 0.82
N TRP A 19 -11.89 0.19 1.67
CA TRP A 19 -13.30 0.26 2.05
C TRP A 19 -13.70 1.54 2.80
N THR A 20 -13.37 1.62 4.09
CA THR A 20 -13.58 2.82 4.92
C THR A 20 -12.40 3.00 5.85
N VAL A 21 -12.12 4.24 6.21
CA VAL A 21 -11.30 4.55 7.38
C VAL A 21 -12.14 4.25 8.62
N GLY A 22 -11.58 3.52 9.60
CA GLY A 22 -12.28 3.11 10.82
C GLY A 22 -12.82 1.67 10.80
N TYR A 23 -13.93 1.44 11.52
CA TYR A 23 -14.52 0.11 11.69
C TYR A 23 -15.28 -0.33 10.43
N ALA A 24 -15.03 -1.55 9.97
CA ALA A 24 -15.50 -2.04 8.68
C ALA A 24 -17.04 -2.02 8.52
N ALA A 25 -17.77 -2.33 9.59
CA ALA A 25 -19.22 -2.39 9.60
C ALA A 25 -19.89 -1.14 10.21
N ALA A 26 -19.19 0.01 10.28
CA ALA A 26 -19.70 1.22 10.95
C ALA A 26 -21.05 1.73 10.39
N VAL A 27 -21.31 1.51 9.10
CA VAL A 27 -22.57 1.90 8.44
C VAL A 27 -23.69 0.83 8.55
N GLY A 28 -23.40 -0.31 9.18
CA GLY A 28 -24.30 -1.45 9.39
C GLY A 28 -24.34 -2.44 8.23
N LEU A 29 -24.30 -3.75 8.53
CA LEU A 29 -24.22 -4.82 7.53
C LEU A 29 -25.41 -4.88 6.57
N SER A 30 -26.62 -4.49 6.98
CA SER A 30 -27.79 -4.44 6.07
C SER A 30 -27.57 -3.42 4.95
N LYS A 31 -27.14 -2.19 5.27
CA LYS A 31 -26.82 -1.18 4.25
C LYS A 31 -25.67 -1.62 3.35
N ILE A 32 -24.67 -2.28 3.91
CA ILE A 32 -23.55 -2.84 3.14
C ILE A 32 -24.07 -3.85 2.12
N ARG A 33 -24.90 -4.80 2.56
CA ARG A 33 -25.47 -5.84 1.69
C ARG A 33 -26.40 -5.27 0.62
N GLU A 34 -27.28 -4.35 1.00
CA GLU A 34 -28.35 -3.85 0.13
C GLU A 34 -27.87 -2.82 -0.90
N ILE A 35 -26.86 -2.02 -0.55
CA ILE A 35 -26.39 -0.91 -1.38
C ILE A 35 -24.98 -1.20 -1.89
N TRP A 36 -24.03 -1.35 -0.97
CA TRP A 36 -22.63 -1.28 -1.35
C TRP A 36 -22.09 -2.53 -2.02
N ILE A 37 -22.53 -3.73 -1.64
CA ILE A 37 -22.12 -4.97 -2.33
C ILE A 37 -22.56 -4.92 -3.82
N PRO A 38 -23.81 -4.55 -4.16
CA PRO A 38 -24.19 -4.30 -5.55
C PRO A 38 -23.31 -3.29 -6.27
N GLU A 39 -23.01 -2.14 -5.65
CA GLU A 39 -22.16 -1.10 -6.26
C GLU A 39 -20.73 -1.61 -6.52
N LEU A 40 -20.13 -2.31 -5.55
CA LEU A 40 -18.81 -2.93 -5.72
C LEU A 40 -18.79 -3.89 -6.91
N LYS A 41 -19.82 -4.75 -7.03
CA LYS A 41 -19.95 -5.67 -8.15
C LYS A 41 -20.17 -4.95 -9.48
N ALA A 42 -20.99 -3.90 -9.50
CA ALA A 42 -21.24 -3.10 -10.70
C ALA A 42 -19.98 -2.39 -11.21
N MET A 43 -19.12 -1.93 -10.31
CA MET A 43 -17.80 -1.39 -10.62
C MET A 43 -16.77 -2.45 -11.03
N GLY A 44 -17.11 -3.74 -10.95
CA GLY A 44 -16.19 -4.84 -11.21
C GLY A 44 -15.13 -5.01 -10.11
N VAL A 45 -15.34 -4.49 -8.90
CA VAL A 45 -14.42 -4.67 -7.77
C VAL A 45 -14.38 -6.13 -7.37
N LYS A 46 -13.17 -6.61 -7.08
CA LYS A 46 -12.91 -7.97 -6.61
C LYS A 46 -12.07 -8.03 -5.34
N TRP A 47 -11.33 -6.97 -5.04
CA TRP A 47 -10.51 -6.87 -3.84
C TRP A 47 -11.02 -5.76 -2.93
N VAL A 48 -11.10 -6.03 -1.62
CA VAL A 48 -11.55 -5.05 -0.63
C VAL A 48 -10.57 -4.99 0.53
N LYS A 49 -9.86 -3.86 0.64
CA LYS A 49 -8.95 -3.60 1.76
C LYS A 49 -9.75 -3.09 2.97
N VAL A 50 -9.67 -3.86 4.06
CA VAL A 50 -10.27 -3.57 5.36
C VAL A 50 -9.25 -2.86 6.24
N PHE A 51 -9.54 -1.62 6.62
CA PHE A 51 -8.61 -0.79 7.38
C PHE A 51 -8.33 -1.29 8.80
N ASN A 52 -9.37 -1.72 9.52
CA ASN A 52 -9.27 -2.14 10.90
C ASN A 52 -9.90 -3.51 11.09
N HIS A 53 -9.07 -4.49 11.45
CA HIS A 53 -9.48 -5.86 11.80
C HIS A 53 -10.46 -5.96 12.98
N ASP A 54 -10.47 -4.99 13.89
CA ASP A 54 -11.33 -5.02 15.09
C ASP A 54 -12.81 -4.92 14.69
N GLY A 55 -13.60 -5.95 14.98
CA GLY A 55 -15.01 -6.05 14.56
C GLY A 55 -15.23 -6.27 13.06
N ALA A 56 -14.21 -6.73 12.32
CA ALA A 56 -14.31 -6.90 10.87
C ALA A 56 -14.81 -8.28 10.39
N LEU A 57 -14.96 -9.26 11.30
CA LEU A 57 -15.23 -10.67 10.95
C LEU A 57 -16.48 -10.82 10.07
N ASP A 58 -17.64 -10.38 10.54
CA ASP A 58 -18.91 -10.49 9.81
C ASP A 58 -18.88 -9.79 8.45
N PHE A 59 -18.11 -8.70 8.34
CA PHE A 59 -17.92 -8.02 7.06
C PHE A 59 -17.03 -8.83 6.11
N CYS A 60 -15.95 -9.44 6.61
CA CYS A 60 -15.10 -10.32 5.82
C CYS A 60 -15.86 -11.56 5.34
N GLU A 61 -16.68 -12.17 6.21
CA GLU A 61 -17.55 -13.28 5.84
C GLU A 61 -18.55 -12.90 4.75
N LEU A 62 -19.15 -11.71 4.85
CA LEU A 62 -20.00 -11.17 3.80
C LEU A 62 -19.25 -11.00 2.48
N LEU A 63 -18.05 -10.40 2.50
CA LEU A 63 -17.25 -10.21 1.29
C LEU A 63 -16.95 -11.55 0.62
N LEU A 64 -16.48 -12.54 1.39
CA LEU A 64 -16.16 -13.88 0.90
C LEU A 64 -17.39 -14.59 0.32
N ALA A 65 -18.53 -14.52 0.99
CA ALA A 65 -19.79 -15.08 0.52
C ALA A 65 -20.26 -14.45 -0.81
N GLU A 66 -19.91 -13.17 -1.04
CA GLU A 66 -20.26 -12.41 -2.24
C GLU A 66 -19.19 -12.52 -3.34
N GLY A 67 -18.15 -13.34 -3.14
CA GLY A 67 -17.08 -13.58 -4.11
C GLY A 67 -16.05 -12.46 -4.21
N LEU A 68 -15.93 -11.64 -3.15
CA LEU A 68 -14.95 -10.57 -3.01
C LEU A 68 -13.83 -11.01 -2.05
N MET A 69 -12.59 -10.65 -2.35
CA MET A 69 -11.42 -11.05 -1.58
C MET A 69 -11.00 -9.95 -0.59
N PRO A 70 -11.05 -10.20 0.73
CA PRO A 70 -10.61 -9.24 1.73
C PRO A 70 -9.08 -9.24 1.88
N ILE A 71 -8.50 -8.04 2.00
CA ILE A 71 -7.16 -7.79 2.53
C ILE A 71 -7.32 -7.07 3.86
N VAL A 72 -6.91 -7.69 4.97
CA VAL A 72 -7.21 -7.17 6.31
C VAL A 72 -5.98 -6.53 6.95
N ARG A 73 -6.09 -5.24 7.27
CA ARG A 73 -5.09 -4.53 8.06
C ARG A 73 -5.31 -4.75 9.56
N LEU A 74 -4.28 -5.27 10.23
CA LEU A 74 -4.17 -5.39 11.67
C LEU A 74 -3.82 -4.03 12.27
N TYR A 75 -4.84 -3.17 12.34
CA TYR A 75 -4.68 -1.78 12.75
C TYR A 75 -4.23 -1.62 14.20
N ARG A 76 -3.16 -0.84 14.38
CA ARG A 76 -2.67 -0.29 15.65
C ARG A 76 -2.33 1.19 15.39
N PRO A 77 -2.69 2.14 16.27
CA PRO A 77 -2.48 3.58 16.00
C PRO A 77 -1.02 4.02 15.82
N SER A 78 -0.08 3.40 16.54
CA SER A 78 1.36 3.62 16.39
C SER A 78 2.05 2.26 16.54
N PRO A 79 2.11 1.46 15.46
CA PRO A 79 2.57 0.08 15.52
C PRO A 79 4.05 -0.06 15.87
N ASN A 80 4.85 1.00 15.69
CA ASN A 80 6.31 0.94 15.83
C ASN A 80 6.82 1.63 17.12
N PRO A 81 7.82 1.08 17.83
CA PRO A 81 8.15 -0.33 17.84
C PRO A 81 7.01 -1.16 18.46
N GLY A 82 6.77 -2.35 17.93
CA GLY A 82 5.75 -3.24 18.49
C GLY A 82 5.44 -4.46 17.63
N ARG A 83 5.33 -5.60 18.29
CA ARG A 83 4.87 -6.87 17.70
C ARG A 83 3.37 -7.06 17.93
N LEU A 84 2.79 -8.06 17.26
CA LEU A 84 1.40 -8.45 17.47
C LEU A 84 1.19 -8.92 18.92
N GLY A 85 0.11 -8.45 19.54
CA GLY A 85 -0.32 -8.89 20.87
C GLY A 85 -1.38 -9.98 20.77
N VAL A 86 -1.82 -10.47 21.94
CA VAL A 86 -2.81 -11.57 22.04
C VAL A 86 -4.11 -11.23 21.31
N LYS A 87 -4.57 -9.98 21.37
CA LYS A 87 -5.80 -9.54 20.69
C LYS A 87 -5.68 -9.71 19.18
N GLU A 88 -4.59 -9.24 18.57
CA GLU A 88 -4.38 -9.37 17.14
C GLU A 88 -4.31 -10.83 16.72
N LEU A 89 -3.63 -11.68 17.51
CA LEU A 89 -3.52 -13.12 17.22
C LEU A 89 -4.88 -13.83 17.21
N VAL A 90 -5.73 -13.58 18.20
CA VAL A 90 -7.09 -14.15 18.27
C VAL A 90 -7.94 -13.74 17.06
N HIS A 91 -7.81 -12.48 16.62
CA HIS A 91 -8.51 -11.99 15.46
C HIS A 91 -7.98 -12.60 14.16
N ILE A 92 -6.65 -12.71 13.99
CA ILE A 92 -6.04 -13.40 12.85
C ILE A 92 -6.58 -14.82 12.75
N ASP A 93 -6.56 -15.59 13.85
CA ASP A 93 -7.01 -16.98 13.84
C ASP A 93 -8.49 -17.09 13.43
N SER A 94 -9.33 -16.14 13.86
CA SER A 94 -10.74 -16.09 13.51
C SER A 94 -10.96 -15.74 12.04
N LEU A 95 -10.22 -14.76 11.52
CA LEU A 95 -10.29 -14.34 10.12
C LEU A 95 -9.78 -15.44 9.18
N ILE A 96 -8.67 -16.12 9.51
CA ILE A 96 -8.16 -17.26 8.74
C ILE A 96 -9.20 -18.38 8.67
N ARG A 97 -9.82 -18.73 9.80
CA ARG A 97 -10.89 -19.74 9.83
C ARG A 97 -12.10 -19.38 8.96
N SER A 98 -12.39 -18.09 8.79
CA SER A 98 -13.47 -17.62 7.91
C SER A 98 -13.10 -17.66 6.42
N GLY A 99 -11.81 -17.83 6.08
CA GLY A 99 -11.30 -17.85 4.71
C GLY A 99 -10.53 -16.59 4.29
N VAL A 100 -10.20 -15.69 5.22
CA VAL A 100 -9.32 -14.55 4.93
C VAL A 100 -7.88 -15.03 4.81
N HIS A 101 -7.23 -14.67 3.71
CA HIS A 101 -5.83 -15.03 3.46
C HIS A 101 -4.86 -13.88 3.71
N TYR A 102 -5.19 -12.66 3.24
CA TYR A 102 -4.23 -11.56 3.13
C TYR A 102 -4.26 -10.62 4.34
N PHE A 103 -3.09 -10.38 4.92
CA PHE A 103 -2.93 -9.53 6.11
C PHE A 103 -1.84 -8.47 5.95
N GLU A 104 -2.17 -7.22 6.28
CA GLU A 104 -1.21 -6.13 6.48
C GLU A 104 -1.05 -5.85 7.97
N PHE A 105 0.16 -5.92 8.52
CA PHE A 105 0.36 -5.77 9.97
C PHE A 105 1.08 -4.48 10.40
N ASN A 106 1.60 -3.73 9.43
CA ASN A 106 2.32 -2.48 9.66
C ASN A 106 2.16 -1.54 8.45
N ASN A 107 2.22 -0.24 8.70
CA ASN A 107 1.99 0.82 7.73
C ASN A 107 3.11 1.84 7.85
N GLU A 108 3.73 2.20 6.73
CA GLU A 108 4.74 3.27 6.60
C GLU A 108 5.69 3.36 7.80
N PRO A 109 6.42 2.28 8.15
CA PRO A 109 7.32 2.28 9.31
C PRO A 109 8.49 3.26 9.17
N ASP A 110 8.62 3.91 8.02
CA ASP A 110 9.55 5.00 7.73
C ASP A 110 8.96 6.40 8.00
N VAL A 111 7.75 6.51 8.56
CA VAL A 111 7.07 7.77 8.88
C VAL A 111 6.91 7.98 10.39
N ASP A 112 7.28 9.16 10.87
CA ASP A 112 7.26 9.54 12.30
C ASP A 112 5.92 9.28 13.02
N ALA A 113 4.79 9.50 12.34
CA ALA A 113 3.44 9.34 12.89
C ALA A 113 3.10 7.88 13.25
N GLU A 114 3.79 6.91 12.65
CA GLU A 114 3.57 5.47 12.87
C GLU A 114 4.37 4.95 14.09
N TRP A 115 5.16 5.81 14.73
CA TRP A 115 6.01 5.48 15.88
C TRP A 115 5.44 6.01 17.19
N LYS A 116 5.50 5.19 18.24
CA LYS A 116 5.29 5.60 19.62
C LYS A 116 6.31 6.68 19.96
N GLY A 117 5.82 7.85 20.34
CA GLY A 117 6.65 9.04 20.56
C GLY A 117 6.80 9.94 19.34
N GLY A 118 6.18 9.60 18.19
CA GLY A 118 6.07 10.47 17.03
C GLY A 118 7.39 10.73 16.31
N ARG A 119 8.32 9.76 16.33
CA ARG A 119 9.62 9.87 15.66
C ARG A 119 10.20 8.52 15.29
N VAL A 120 10.66 8.36 14.05
CA VAL A 120 11.48 7.24 13.61
C VAL A 120 12.86 7.35 14.29
N PRO A 121 13.30 6.35 15.07
CA PRO A 121 14.64 6.37 15.66
C PRO A 121 15.70 6.13 14.59
N VAL A 122 16.96 6.47 14.90
CA VAL A 122 18.09 6.32 13.96
C VAL A 122 18.24 4.88 13.44
N ASN A 123 18.01 3.89 14.31
CA ASN A 123 18.01 2.46 13.98
C ASN A 123 16.60 1.93 13.61
N GLY A 124 15.68 2.80 13.17
CA GLY A 124 14.29 2.45 12.90
C GLY A 124 14.12 1.35 11.84
N LEU A 125 14.98 1.33 10.83
CA LEU A 125 15.00 0.26 9.81
C LEU A 125 15.31 -1.10 10.44
N ASP A 126 16.30 -1.17 11.34
CA ASP A 126 16.71 -2.43 11.97
C ASP A 126 15.60 -2.99 12.86
N ILE A 127 14.99 -2.11 13.67
CA ILE A 127 13.84 -2.44 14.53
C ILE A 127 12.66 -2.93 13.67
N THR A 128 12.41 -2.27 12.54
CA THR A 128 11.32 -2.63 11.62
C THR A 128 11.55 -3.99 11.01
N VAL A 129 12.78 -4.29 10.58
CA VAL A 129 13.14 -5.59 9.99
C VAL A 129 12.97 -6.70 11.02
N GLU A 130 13.45 -6.52 12.24
CA GLU A 130 13.29 -7.51 13.32
C GLU A 130 11.81 -7.80 13.62
N ASN A 131 10.99 -6.75 13.76
CA ASN A 131 9.56 -6.90 14.01
C ASN A 131 8.80 -7.48 12.80
N THR A 132 9.24 -7.16 11.59
CA THR A 132 8.69 -7.73 10.35
C THR A 132 8.95 -9.22 10.30
N ILE A 133 10.19 -9.67 10.49
CA ILE A 133 10.56 -11.09 10.55
C ILE A 133 9.68 -11.84 11.54
N ALA A 134 9.61 -11.36 12.79
CA ALA A 134 8.81 -11.99 13.83
C ALA A 134 7.31 -12.06 13.49
N THR A 135 6.79 -11.06 12.79
CA THR A 135 5.37 -11.02 12.41
C THR A 135 5.05 -11.89 11.20
N LEU A 136 5.98 -11.95 10.22
CA LEU A 136 5.89 -12.87 9.09
C LEU A 136 5.79 -14.32 9.59
N GLU A 137 6.69 -14.74 10.48
CA GLU A 137 6.68 -16.07 11.09
C GLU A 137 5.31 -16.40 11.71
N VAL A 138 4.84 -15.51 12.59
CA VAL A 138 3.59 -15.69 13.33
C VAL A 138 2.38 -15.87 12.41
N ILE A 139 2.28 -15.10 11.33
CA ILE A 139 1.15 -15.18 10.41
C ILE A 139 1.28 -16.39 9.48
N LEU A 140 2.49 -16.69 9.00
CA LEU A 140 2.76 -17.86 8.15
C LEU A 140 2.47 -19.18 8.89
N GLU A 141 2.90 -19.30 10.16
CA GLU A 141 2.62 -20.47 11.01
C GLU A 141 1.12 -20.73 11.21
N ARG A 142 0.29 -19.69 11.09
CA ARG A 142 -1.17 -19.78 11.20
C ARG A 142 -1.86 -20.06 9.86
N GLY A 143 -1.12 -20.12 8.77
CA GLY A 143 -1.64 -20.28 7.41
C GLY A 143 -2.16 -18.99 6.77
N GLY A 144 -1.82 -17.83 7.33
CA GLY A 144 -2.10 -16.53 6.73
C GLY A 144 -1.02 -16.10 5.73
N MET A 145 -1.32 -15.06 4.96
CA MET A 145 -0.46 -14.48 3.93
C MET A 145 -0.08 -13.04 4.32
N PRO A 146 1.06 -12.84 5.00
CA PRO A 146 1.43 -11.52 5.49
C PRO A 146 2.11 -10.66 4.42
N ALA A 147 1.84 -9.36 4.47
CA ALA A 147 2.49 -8.36 3.63
C ALA A 147 3.87 -7.97 4.19
N ILE A 148 4.84 -7.72 3.31
CA ILE A 148 5.94 -6.81 3.63
C ILE A 148 5.33 -5.42 3.86
N PRO A 149 5.67 -4.69 4.95
CA PRO A 149 5.10 -3.38 5.22
C PRO A 149 5.25 -2.42 4.04
N ALA A 150 4.15 -1.77 3.65
CA ALA A 150 4.21 -0.67 2.69
C ALA A 150 5.03 0.48 3.28
N LEU A 151 5.95 1.00 2.49
CA LEU A 151 6.75 2.18 2.83
C LEU A 151 6.08 3.44 2.28
N SER A 152 6.43 4.59 2.86
CA SER A 152 5.98 5.86 2.32
C SER A 152 6.54 6.11 0.92
N ASN A 153 5.80 6.85 0.10
CA ASN A 153 6.21 7.18 -1.26
C ASN A 153 7.60 7.83 -1.32
N GLY A 154 8.50 7.23 -2.10
CA GLY A 154 9.87 7.72 -2.29
C GLY A 154 10.83 7.33 -1.16
N SER A 155 10.42 6.42 -0.27
CA SER A 155 11.31 5.83 0.73
C SER A 155 12.52 5.17 0.09
N ARG A 156 13.63 5.12 0.81
CA ARG A 156 14.84 4.38 0.39
C ARG A 156 15.07 3.11 1.19
N TRP A 157 14.13 2.75 2.05
CA TRP A 157 14.24 1.53 2.84
C TRP A 157 14.05 0.30 1.95
N ASP A 158 14.95 -0.67 2.09
CA ASP A 158 14.90 -1.94 1.36
C ASP A 158 14.59 -3.06 2.35
N LEU A 159 13.32 -3.20 2.73
CA LEU A 159 12.92 -4.19 3.75
C LEU A 159 13.25 -5.62 3.29
N VAL A 160 13.02 -5.96 2.02
CA VAL A 160 13.29 -7.29 1.48
C VAL A 160 14.78 -7.61 1.54
N GLY A 161 15.63 -6.71 1.04
CA GLY A 161 17.08 -6.87 1.10
C GLY A 161 17.59 -6.98 2.52
N ARG A 162 17.03 -6.21 3.46
CA ARG A 162 17.41 -6.27 4.89
C ARG A 162 16.95 -7.57 5.57
N ILE A 163 15.78 -8.11 5.23
CA ILE A 163 15.32 -9.42 5.74
C ILE A 163 16.20 -10.54 5.20
N VAL A 164 16.54 -10.51 3.90
CA VAL A 164 17.48 -11.48 3.30
C VAL A 164 18.86 -11.38 3.94
N ALA A 165 19.38 -10.17 4.16
CA ALA A 165 20.66 -9.94 4.84
C ALA A 165 20.66 -10.41 6.30
N ALA A 166 19.51 -10.42 6.96
CA ALA A 166 19.32 -11.01 8.29
C ALA A 166 19.25 -12.56 8.27
N GLY A 167 19.47 -13.19 7.11
CA GLY A 167 19.46 -14.65 6.96
C GLY A 167 18.06 -15.25 6.83
N ARG A 168 17.02 -14.42 6.64
CA ARG A 168 15.62 -14.85 6.65
C ARG A 168 14.96 -14.89 5.27
N ARG A 169 15.73 -15.31 4.26
CA ARG A 169 15.23 -15.51 2.90
C ARG A 169 14.16 -16.62 2.85
N ASP A 170 14.24 -17.60 3.74
CA ASP A 170 13.32 -18.73 3.90
C ASP A 170 11.86 -18.28 4.05
N LEU A 171 11.62 -17.14 4.72
CA LEU A 171 10.27 -16.61 4.92
C LEU A 171 9.55 -16.32 3.60
N PHE A 172 10.30 -15.96 2.56
CA PHE A 172 9.71 -15.65 1.26
C PHE A 172 9.29 -16.90 0.49
N ASP A 173 9.74 -18.10 0.88
CA ASP A 173 9.29 -19.35 0.23
C ASP A 173 7.80 -19.65 0.52
N GLY A 174 7.28 -19.11 1.63
CA GLY A 174 5.86 -19.08 1.97
C GLY A 174 5.07 -17.96 1.26
N PRO A 175 3.75 -17.85 1.50
CA PRO A 175 2.85 -16.90 0.83
C PRO A 175 3.00 -15.45 1.33
N VAL A 176 4.20 -14.87 1.22
CA VAL A 176 4.44 -13.44 1.49
C VAL A 176 4.14 -12.61 0.26
N TRP A 177 3.58 -11.42 0.43
CA TRP A 177 3.30 -10.47 -0.66
C TRP A 177 3.81 -9.07 -0.31
N GLN A 178 3.90 -8.18 -1.30
CA GLN A 178 4.45 -6.85 -1.15
C GLN A 178 3.33 -5.81 -1.18
N ALA A 179 3.07 -5.15 -0.05
CA ALA A 179 2.18 -4.00 -0.02
C ALA A 179 2.89 -2.75 -0.53
N VAL A 180 2.17 -1.89 -1.26
CA VAL A 180 2.72 -0.65 -1.81
C VAL A 180 1.78 0.53 -1.58
N HIS A 181 2.35 1.67 -1.20
CA HIS A 181 1.68 2.95 -1.34
C HIS A 181 2.22 3.68 -2.57
N ASN A 182 1.33 4.05 -3.47
CA ASN A 182 1.65 4.67 -4.76
C ASN A 182 0.95 6.03 -4.95
N TYR A 183 0.74 6.77 -3.85
CA TYR A 183 0.13 8.11 -3.89
C TYR A 183 0.78 9.03 -4.93
N ALA A 184 -0.02 9.58 -5.85
CA ALA A 184 0.51 10.33 -6.97
C ALA A 184 1.29 11.60 -6.57
N ARG A 185 0.93 12.23 -5.44
CA ARG A 185 1.60 13.46 -4.93
C ARG A 185 1.83 14.51 -6.04
N ASN A 186 0.82 14.75 -6.87
CA ASN A 186 0.83 15.67 -8.02
C ASN A 186 1.86 15.34 -9.11
N ARG A 187 2.27 14.08 -9.22
CA ARG A 187 3.11 13.57 -10.31
C ARG A 187 2.25 12.80 -11.32
N PRO A 188 2.60 12.84 -12.62
CA PRO A 188 1.91 12.04 -13.63
C PRO A 188 2.19 10.54 -13.46
N LEU A 189 1.43 9.70 -14.17
CA LEU A 189 1.54 8.23 -14.06
C LEU A 189 2.89 7.67 -14.52
N ASP A 190 3.57 8.36 -15.44
CA ASP A 190 4.87 7.98 -16.00
C ASP A 190 6.06 8.59 -15.24
N TYR A 191 5.83 9.29 -14.12
CA TYR A 191 6.91 9.80 -13.27
C TYR A 191 7.81 8.65 -12.77
N PRO A 192 9.15 8.81 -12.74
CA PRO A 192 9.91 10.05 -12.99
C PRO A 192 10.31 10.26 -14.45
N TYR A 193 9.82 9.46 -15.39
CA TYR A 193 10.21 9.51 -16.80
C TYR A 193 9.49 10.59 -17.61
N ASP A 194 8.51 11.27 -17.01
CA ASP A 194 7.76 12.34 -17.67
C ASP A 194 8.65 13.51 -18.08
N ILE A 195 8.30 14.16 -19.20
CA ILE A 195 9.06 15.28 -19.78
C ILE A 195 9.16 16.48 -18.83
N GLY A 196 8.23 16.61 -17.87
CA GLY A 196 8.28 17.62 -16.83
C GLY A 196 9.44 17.39 -15.87
N ASN A 197 9.59 16.17 -15.38
CA ASN A 197 10.70 15.81 -14.51
C ASN A 197 12.02 15.73 -15.28
N GLN A 198 12.06 15.13 -16.47
CA GLN A 198 13.30 14.93 -17.21
C GLN A 198 13.88 16.21 -17.82
N GLU A 199 13.02 17.06 -18.39
CA GLU A 199 13.46 18.21 -19.18
C GLU A 199 12.99 19.56 -18.61
N GLY A 200 12.11 19.55 -17.60
CA GLY A 200 11.54 20.78 -17.05
C GLY A 200 10.50 21.40 -17.98
N ALA A 201 9.84 20.60 -18.82
CA ALA A 201 8.91 21.09 -19.83
C ALA A 201 7.82 21.98 -19.25
N ALA A 202 7.65 23.14 -19.89
CA ALA A 202 6.67 24.15 -19.49
C ALA A 202 5.22 23.67 -19.70
N PHE A 203 4.34 24.02 -18.77
CA PHE A 203 2.91 23.98 -19.01
C PHE A 203 2.49 25.08 -19.99
N THR A 204 1.46 24.77 -20.78
CA THR A 204 0.83 25.73 -21.68
C THR A 204 -0.16 26.63 -20.92
N GLU A 205 -0.43 27.82 -21.44
CA GLU A 205 -1.47 28.72 -20.93
C GLU A 205 -2.84 28.01 -20.86
N ARG A 206 -3.15 27.19 -21.86
CA ARG A 206 -4.40 26.42 -21.90
C ARG A 206 -4.49 25.45 -20.72
N PHE A 207 -3.44 24.67 -20.46
CA PHE A 207 -3.43 23.73 -19.33
C PHE A 207 -3.51 24.47 -17.99
N TYR A 208 -2.73 25.55 -17.84
CA TYR A 208 -2.73 26.36 -16.63
C TYR A 208 -4.12 26.90 -16.29
N ARG A 209 -4.81 27.48 -17.28
CA ARG A 209 -6.17 28.00 -17.12
C ARG A 209 -7.21 26.91 -16.87
N ALA A 210 -7.06 25.75 -17.52
CA ALA A 210 -7.98 24.62 -17.31
C ALA A 210 -7.95 24.15 -15.86
N VAL A 211 -6.75 23.89 -15.31
CA VAL A 211 -6.57 23.49 -13.92
C VAL A 211 -6.97 24.60 -12.94
N ALA A 212 -6.72 25.87 -13.29
CA ALA A 212 -7.16 27.01 -12.47
C ALA A 212 -8.69 27.17 -12.40
N ALA A 213 -9.42 26.67 -13.40
CA ALA A 213 -10.88 26.75 -13.47
C ALA A 213 -11.59 25.56 -12.80
N GLU A 214 -10.85 24.53 -12.40
CA GLU A 214 -11.42 23.38 -11.70
C GLU A 214 -11.89 23.76 -10.28
N PRO A 215 -13.01 23.20 -9.79
CA PRO A 215 -13.64 23.57 -8.53
C PRO A 215 -12.92 22.96 -7.32
N TRP A 216 -11.65 23.30 -7.14
CA TRP A 216 -10.86 22.90 -5.98
C TRP A 216 -11.25 23.70 -4.73
N GLN A 217 -11.02 23.15 -3.54
CA GLN A 217 -11.25 23.86 -2.27
C GLN A 217 -10.32 25.08 -2.07
N ALA A 218 -9.30 25.22 -2.90
CA ALA A 218 -8.36 26.34 -2.93
C ALA A 218 -7.79 26.50 -4.34
N ASP A 219 -7.17 27.65 -4.63
CA ASP A 219 -6.43 27.87 -5.88
C ASP A 219 -5.42 26.72 -6.14
N ALA A 220 -5.60 26.03 -7.27
CA ALA A 220 -4.78 24.90 -7.69
C ALA A 220 -3.29 25.24 -7.78
N TRP A 221 -2.98 26.50 -8.11
CA TRP A 221 -1.61 26.99 -8.25
C TRP A 221 -1.07 27.65 -6.98
N ARG A 222 -1.92 27.83 -5.96
CA ARG A 222 -1.61 28.49 -4.68
C ARG A 222 -0.99 29.87 -4.86
N GLY A 223 -1.57 30.68 -5.72
CA GLY A 223 -1.19 32.05 -6.04
C GLY A 223 -0.06 32.19 -7.05
N ARG A 224 0.50 31.09 -7.56
CA ARG A 224 1.63 31.14 -8.52
C ARG A 224 1.14 31.40 -9.93
N THR A 225 1.80 32.33 -10.60
CA THR A 225 1.64 32.59 -12.03
C THR A 225 2.16 31.43 -12.88
N LEU A 226 1.72 31.33 -14.14
CA LEU A 226 2.27 30.34 -15.08
C LEU A 226 3.79 30.46 -15.21
N ALA A 227 4.32 31.68 -15.27
CA ALA A 227 5.77 31.93 -15.36
C ALA A 227 6.52 31.35 -14.15
N GLU A 228 5.99 31.51 -12.93
CA GLU A 228 6.59 30.95 -11.72
C GLU A 228 6.50 29.43 -11.67
N VAL A 229 5.35 28.85 -12.08
CA VAL A 229 5.17 27.40 -12.17
C VAL A 229 6.19 26.80 -13.15
N ASN A 230 6.31 27.38 -14.34
CA ASN A 230 7.23 26.91 -15.37
C ASN A 230 8.69 27.11 -14.97
N ARG A 231 9.03 28.21 -14.29
CA ARG A 231 10.36 28.39 -13.70
C ARG A 231 10.69 27.29 -12.69
N ILE A 232 9.77 26.99 -11.76
CA ILE A 232 9.97 25.93 -10.76
C ILE A 232 10.17 24.57 -11.43
N ARG A 233 9.39 24.26 -12.46
CA ARG A 233 9.52 23.01 -13.23
C ARG A 233 10.89 22.91 -13.89
N TYR A 234 11.33 23.98 -14.54
CA TYR A 234 12.65 24.04 -15.14
C TYR A 234 13.75 23.87 -14.08
N ASP A 235 13.71 24.64 -13.00
CA ASP A 235 14.76 24.63 -11.97
C ASP A 235 14.83 23.31 -11.18
N ARG A 236 13.72 22.57 -11.07
CA ARG A 236 13.63 21.31 -10.31
C ARG A 236 13.62 20.06 -11.17
N ARG A 237 13.84 20.18 -12.47
CA ARG A 237 14.00 19.00 -13.35
C ARG A 237 15.15 18.13 -12.84
N ASN A 238 15.01 16.82 -13.02
CA ASN A 238 15.98 15.82 -12.60
C ASN A 238 16.29 14.86 -13.77
N PRO A 239 17.11 15.30 -14.75
CA PRO A 239 17.43 14.51 -15.94
C PRO A 239 18.13 13.20 -15.57
N GLY A 240 17.68 12.10 -16.16
CA GLY A 240 18.22 10.76 -15.91
C GLY A 240 17.67 10.08 -14.66
N ALA A 241 16.79 10.73 -13.90
CA ALA A 241 16.14 10.11 -12.76
C ALA A 241 15.33 8.88 -13.18
N THR A 242 15.41 7.84 -12.35
CA THR A 242 14.72 6.56 -12.55
C THR A 242 13.87 6.22 -11.32
N ILE A 243 13.07 5.17 -11.42
CA ILE A 243 12.37 4.59 -10.26
C ILE A 243 13.33 4.13 -9.15
N ALA A 244 14.63 3.96 -9.39
CA ALA A 244 15.60 3.71 -8.32
C ALA A 244 15.89 4.97 -7.48
N ASP A 245 15.72 6.16 -8.07
CA ASP A 245 16.00 7.45 -7.44
C ASP A 245 14.77 8.04 -6.75
N ASP A 246 13.61 7.97 -7.42
CA ASP A 246 12.30 8.35 -6.91
C ASP A 246 11.20 7.52 -7.59
N HIS A 247 10.67 6.53 -6.89
CA HIS A 247 9.57 5.69 -7.36
C HIS A 247 8.19 6.21 -6.94
N ALA A 248 8.07 7.43 -6.41
CA ALA A 248 6.77 7.95 -6.01
C ALA A 248 5.79 7.97 -7.20
N CYS A 249 4.50 7.81 -6.91
CA CYS A 249 3.40 7.69 -7.87
C CYS A 249 3.25 6.26 -8.41
N TRP A 250 2.62 6.13 -9.58
CA TRP A 250 2.12 4.89 -10.14
C TRP A 250 3.21 3.83 -10.27
N LEU A 251 4.39 4.16 -10.80
CA LEU A 251 5.48 3.21 -11.05
C LEU A 251 6.17 2.65 -9.79
N ALA A 252 5.67 2.96 -8.59
CA ALA A 252 6.14 2.35 -7.34
C ALA A 252 6.13 0.80 -7.41
N TYR A 253 5.13 0.19 -8.04
CA TYR A 253 5.06 -1.27 -8.18
C TYR A 253 6.24 -1.83 -8.98
N GLU A 254 6.75 -1.12 -9.98
CA GLU A 254 7.92 -1.56 -10.77
C GLU A 254 9.19 -1.52 -9.92
N HIS A 255 9.34 -0.50 -9.07
CA HIS A 255 10.47 -0.40 -8.15
C HIS A 255 10.49 -1.57 -7.18
N PHE A 256 9.37 -1.83 -6.52
CA PHE A 256 9.28 -2.93 -5.55
C PHE A 256 9.39 -4.31 -6.21
N ASP A 257 8.86 -4.50 -7.42
CA ASP A 257 9.10 -5.72 -8.21
C ASP A 257 10.59 -5.90 -8.55
N ALA A 258 11.27 -4.83 -8.97
CA ALA A 258 12.70 -4.87 -9.26
C ALA A 258 13.53 -5.21 -8.00
N LEU A 259 13.17 -4.66 -6.83
CA LEU A 259 13.79 -5.03 -5.55
C LEU A 259 13.54 -6.51 -5.21
N ASN A 260 12.30 -6.99 -5.35
CA ASN A 260 11.96 -8.39 -5.13
C ASN A 260 12.81 -9.30 -6.02
N ARG A 261 12.86 -9.04 -7.33
CA ARG A 261 13.67 -9.83 -8.28
C ARG A 261 15.16 -9.77 -7.97
N LYS A 262 15.68 -8.60 -7.58
CA LYS A 262 17.09 -8.43 -7.20
C LYS A 262 17.48 -9.31 -6.00
N HIS A 263 16.64 -9.38 -4.97
CA HIS A 263 16.98 -10.08 -3.73
C HIS A 263 16.53 -11.55 -3.70
N LEU A 264 15.42 -11.87 -4.38
CA LEU A 264 14.78 -13.18 -4.34
C LEU A 264 14.95 -13.98 -5.64
N GLY A 265 15.33 -13.33 -6.74
CA GLY A 265 15.39 -13.94 -8.07
C GLY A 265 14.02 -14.14 -8.74
N ARG A 266 12.94 -13.67 -8.11
CA ARG A 266 11.55 -13.76 -8.60
C ARG A 266 10.71 -12.62 -8.06
N SER A 267 9.54 -12.44 -8.66
CA SER A 267 8.53 -11.48 -8.20
C SER A 267 7.72 -12.03 -7.02
N LEU A 268 7.18 -11.13 -6.21
CA LEU A 268 6.09 -11.39 -5.27
C LEU A 268 4.82 -10.70 -5.81
N PRO A 269 3.62 -11.14 -5.42
CA PRO A 269 2.42 -10.36 -5.69
C PRO A 269 2.54 -8.99 -5.06
N ILE A 270 2.16 -7.96 -5.82
CA ILE A 270 2.10 -6.57 -5.36
C ILE A 270 0.62 -6.20 -5.31
N LEU A 271 0.14 -5.83 -4.12
CA LEU A 271 -1.25 -5.47 -3.85
C LEU A 271 -1.34 -4.12 -3.12
#